data_AF-A0A1H2VA19-F1
#
_entry.id   AF-A0A1H2VA19-F1
#
_cell.length_a   1.000
_cell.length_b   1.000
_cell.length_c   1.000
_cell.angle_alpha   90.00
_cell.angle_beta   90.00
_cell.angle_gamma   90.00
#
_symmetry.space_group_name_H-M   'P 1'
#
loop_
_entity.id
_entity.type
_entity.pdbx_description
1 polymer ?
#
loop_
_entity_poly.entity_id
_entity_poly.type
_entity_poly.pdbx_seq_one_letter_code
_entity_poly.pdbx_strand_id
1 'polypeptide(L)'
;MNTIEKLRLIEDTWRHYIWEYNFLKEELNFNDELNTNYVGVIFGYFHDTLPIVTNYIDNKASLSLGNKFLTSIGLLQVIYLQQDLISELNKSFGITHKIEFGDNRNLRNELIGHPISRNKRDKNSLESFCLFGYNSSELGDINYLKYHKNNDFKCEIKGYFTSQVVNEHVEFLNKNFDIIINKIKSLLTQFKKKLNNLNSNIENLEFKKLLEEVNLYSNYFIGSNNTFNSLDISKLYVLKKSHPRYIYNFELFLKNIKCDIIENINNINKKYLNKKDPIIDSKYVGLSSNYTFGKLYSNHPIFGISYFKNRFSEDKNIIEELKNMENNIGENLEYYSSYNYLQYLLNRDYIDFFND
;
A
#
# COMPACT_ATOMS: atom_id res chain seq x y z
N MET A 1 2.21 -6.23 18.06
CA MET A 1 1.29 -6.40 16.93
C MET A 1 0.98 -7.87 16.79
N ASN A 2 -0.29 -8.24 16.73
CA ASN A 2 -0.71 -9.61 16.40
C ASN A 2 -0.55 -9.88 14.89
N THR A 3 -0.75 -11.13 14.47
CA THR A 3 -0.55 -11.57 13.08
C THR A 3 -1.39 -10.78 12.07
N ILE A 4 -2.65 -10.47 12.41
CA ILE A 4 -3.57 -9.72 11.55
C ILE A 4 -3.13 -8.27 11.41
N GLU A 5 -2.73 -7.62 12.51
CA GLU A 5 -2.20 -6.26 12.50
C GLU A 5 -0.92 -6.16 11.66
N LYS A 6 -0.04 -7.17 11.73
CA LYS A 6 1.18 -7.22 10.91
C LYS A 6 0.83 -7.30 9.42
N LEU A 7 -0.06 -8.20 9.03
CA LEU A 7 -0.53 -8.32 7.63
C LEU A 7 -1.10 -6.99 7.12
N ARG A 8 -1.98 -6.34 7.91
CA ARG A 8 -2.58 -5.05 7.56
C ARG A 8 -1.53 -3.96 7.38
N LEU A 9 -0.52 -3.90 8.25
CA LEU A 9 0.59 -2.93 8.11
C LEU A 9 1.39 -3.18 6.81
N ILE A 10 1.66 -4.44 6.48
CA ILE A 10 2.39 -4.82 5.26
C ILE A 10 1.58 -4.40 4.02
N GLU A 11 0.29 -4.74 3.97
CA GLU A 11 -0.60 -4.36 2.86
C GLU A 11 -0.74 -2.84 2.72
N ASP A 12 -1.01 -2.15 3.83
CA ASP A 12 -1.19 -0.71 3.85
C ASP A 12 0.08 0.02 3.38
N THR A 13 1.26 -0.47 3.77
CA THR A 13 2.54 0.03 3.24
C THR A 13 2.66 -0.26 1.73
N TRP A 14 2.30 -1.47 1.30
CA TRP A 14 2.37 -1.83 -0.11
C TRP A 14 1.51 -0.89 -0.96
N ARG A 15 0.25 -0.70 -0.54
CA ARG A 15 -0.75 0.09 -1.25
C ARG A 15 -0.43 1.58 -1.26
N HIS A 16 -0.05 2.16 -0.12
CA HIS A 16 0.09 3.62 0.00
C HIS A 16 1.51 4.14 -0.19
N TYR A 17 2.51 3.25 -0.25
CA TYR A 17 3.90 3.65 -0.48
C TYR A 17 4.52 2.91 -1.65
N ILE A 18 4.67 1.59 -1.56
CA ILE A 18 5.44 0.82 -2.56
C ILE A 18 4.81 0.94 -3.95
N TRP A 19 3.48 0.86 -4.02
CA TRP A 19 2.74 0.98 -5.27
C TRP A 19 2.70 2.42 -5.83
N GLU A 20 2.77 3.43 -4.98
CA GLU A 20 2.60 4.83 -5.39
C GLU A 20 3.92 5.50 -5.81
N TYR A 21 5.03 5.16 -5.12
CA TYR A 21 6.31 5.85 -5.31
C TYR A 21 7.27 5.03 -6.19
N ASN A 22 7.65 5.59 -7.34
CA ASN A 22 8.59 4.97 -8.27
C ASN A 22 9.92 4.63 -7.61
N PHE A 23 10.41 5.48 -6.71
CA PHE A 23 11.61 5.19 -5.92
C PHE A 23 11.54 3.82 -5.21
N LEU A 24 10.41 3.47 -4.59
CA LEU A 24 10.28 2.21 -3.87
C LEU A 24 10.14 1.02 -4.82
N LYS A 25 9.54 1.23 -6.01
CA LYS A 25 9.47 0.21 -7.07
C LYS A 25 10.86 -0.11 -7.62
N GLU A 26 11.68 0.91 -7.83
CA GLU A 26 13.08 0.77 -8.27
C GLU A 26 13.90 0.02 -7.22
N GLU A 27 13.80 0.39 -5.94
CA GLU A 27 14.50 -0.31 -4.84
C GLU A 27 14.11 -1.78 -4.67
N LEU A 28 12.92 -2.16 -5.16
CA LEU A 28 12.43 -3.54 -5.17
C LEU A 28 12.64 -4.26 -6.51
N ASN A 29 13.18 -3.58 -7.52
CA ASN A 29 13.33 -4.09 -8.88
C ASN A 29 12.01 -4.68 -9.44
N PHE A 30 10.95 -3.87 -9.45
CA PHE A 30 9.65 -4.27 -9.99
C PHE A 30 9.79 -4.87 -11.39
N ASN A 31 9.36 -6.12 -11.54
CA ASN A 31 9.23 -6.80 -12.82
C ASN A 31 7.81 -6.66 -13.38
N ASP A 32 7.55 -7.24 -14.55
CA ASP A 32 6.23 -7.19 -15.19
C ASP A 32 5.12 -7.76 -14.30
N GLU A 33 5.41 -8.80 -13.51
CA GLU A 33 4.43 -9.40 -12.58
C GLU A 33 4.07 -8.45 -11.44
N LEU A 34 5.08 -7.83 -10.82
CA LEU A 34 4.88 -6.87 -9.73
C LEU A 34 4.22 -5.57 -10.20
N ASN A 35 4.23 -5.28 -11.50
CA ASN A 35 3.46 -4.17 -12.10
C ASN A 35 1.97 -4.51 -12.32
N THR A 36 1.50 -5.68 -11.88
CA THR A 36 0.08 -6.07 -11.93
C THR A 36 -0.56 -6.07 -10.53
N ASN A 37 -1.83 -6.48 -10.44
CA ASN A 37 -2.53 -6.70 -9.17
C ASN A 37 -2.06 -7.97 -8.41
N TYR A 38 -0.99 -8.62 -8.84
CA TYR A 38 -0.45 -9.86 -8.28
C TYR A 38 -0.38 -9.86 -6.74
N VAL A 39 0.29 -8.85 -6.16
CA VAL A 39 0.46 -8.76 -4.70
C VAL A 39 -0.86 -8.45 -3.99
N GLY A 40 -1.76 -7.70 -4.64
CA GLY A 40 -3.12 -7.49 -4.14
C GLY A 40 -3.91 -8.79 -4.00
N VAL A 41 -3.76 -9.72 -4.94
CA VAL A 41 -4.37 -11.06 -4.88
C VAL A 41 -3.81 -11.87 -3.72
N ILE A 42 -2.49 -11.81 -3.47
CA ILE A 42 -1.87 -12.47 -2.31
C ILE A 42 -2.50 -11.97 -1.00
N PHE A 43 -2.66 -10.65 -0.83
CA PHE A 43 -3.31 -10.09 0.35
C PHE A 43 -4.78 -10.52 0.46
N GLY A 44 -5.52 -10.55 -0.66
CA GLY A 44 -6.90 -11.06 -0.69
C GLY A 44 -7.00 -12.48 -0.13
N TYR A 45 -6.14 -13.40 -0.59
CA TYR A 45 -6.11 -14.76 -0.06
C TYR A 45 -5.76 -14.82 1.42
N PHE A 46 -4.83 -13.99 1.90
CA PHE A 46 -4.55 -13.93 3.33
C PHE A 46 -5.76 -13.44 4.14
N HIS A 47 -6.48 -12.43 3.67
CA HIS A 47 -7.69 -11.95 4.38
C HIS A 47 -8.79 -13.00 4.45
N ASP A 48 -8.96 -13.79 3.39
CA ASP A 48 -9.96 -14.88 3.37
C ASP A 48 -9.56 -16.04 4.28
N THR A 49 -8.26 -16.34 4.37
CA THR A 49 -7.79 -17.58 5.00
C THR A 49 -7.23 -17.41 6.40
N LEU A 50 -6.68 -16.25 6.76
CA LEU A 50 -6.08 -16.01 8.07
C LEU A 50 -7.10 -16.13 9.21
N PRO A 51 -8.34 -15.60 9.08
CA PRO A 51 -9.38 -15.79 10.10
C PRO A 51 -9.70 -17.26 10.37
N ILE A 52 -9.56 -18.14 9.38
CA ILE A 52 -9.82 -19.58 9.53
C ILE A 52 -8.83 -20.19 10.54
N VAL A 53 -7.55 -19.80 10.47
CA VAL A 53 -6.50 -20.26 11.38
C VAL A 53 -6.66 -19.60 12.75
N THR A 54 -6.82 -18.27 12.80
CA THR A 54 -6.83 -17.54 14.07
C THR A 54 -8.07 -17.85 14.90
N ASN A 55 -9.24 -17.97 14.27
CA ASN A 55 -10.50 -18.29 14.95
C ASN A 55 -10.62 -19.78 15.31
N TYR A 56 -9.71 -20.63 14.81
CA TYR A 56 -9.65 -22.03 15.20
C TYR A 56 -9.33 -22.19 16.69
N ILE A 57 -8.52 -21.27 17.23
CA ILE A 57 -8.13 -21.25 18.65
C ILE A 57 -9.35 -21.00 19.55
N ASP A 58 -10.32 -20.23 19.06
CA ASP A 58 -11.44 -19.71 19.85
C ASP A 58 -12.69 -20.62 19.79
N ASN A 59 -12.86 -21.43 18.74
CA ASN A 59 -14.06 -22.23 18.53
C ASN A 59 -13.92 -23.68 19.03
N LYS A 60 -14.14 -23.89 20.33
CA LYS A 60 -14.22 -25.21 20.97
C LYS A 60 -15.59 -25.91 20.80
N ALA A 61 -16.16 -25.93 19.59
CA ALA A 61 -17.42 -26.65 19.38
C ALA A 61 -17.16 -28.16 19.16
N SER A 62 -17.96 -29.02 19.78
CA SER A 62 -17.89 -30.48 19.59
C SER A 62 -18.33 -30.86 18.18
N LEU A 63 -17.37 -31.04 17.27
CA LEU A 63 -17.63 -31.45 15.89
C LEU A 63 -17.94 -32.95 15.80
N SER A 64 -18.89 -33.34 14.95
CA SER A 64 -19.15 -34.74 14.58
C SER A 64 -17.93 -35.37 13.87
N LEU A 65 -17.83 -36.70 13.83
CA LEU A 65 -16.67 -37.43 13.28
C LEU A 65 -16.32 -37.03 11.83
N GLY A 66 -17.33 -36.91 10.96
CA GLY A 66 -17.14 -36.44 9.58
C GLY A 66 -16.74 -34.98 9.49
N ASN A 67 -17.24 -34.14 10.41
CA ASN A 67 -16.81 -32.76 10.52
C ASN A 67 -15.35 -32.66 10.98
N LYS A 68 -14.88 -33.52 11.90
CA LYS A 68 -13.47 -33.53 12.35
C LYS A 68 -12.50 -33.80 11.20
N PHE A 69 -12.73 -34.85 10.40
CA PHE A 69 -11.87 -35.18 9.25
C PHE A 69 -11.80 -34.02 8.23
N LEU A 70 -12.97 -33.50 7.82
CA LEU A 70 -13.04 -32.39 6.88
C LEU A 70 -12.40 -31.11 7.44
N THR A 71 -12.61 -30.82 8.72
CA THR A 71 -12.03 -29.68 9.41
C THR A 71 -10.50 -29.78 9.49
N SER A 72 -9.94 -30.95 9.84
CA SER A 72 -8.49 -31.15 9.88
C SER A 72 -7.86 -31.02 8.50
N ILE A 73 -8.50 -31.58 7.46
CA ILE A 73 -8.04 -31.44 6.07
C ILE A 73 -8.09 -29.98 5.63
N GLY A 74 -9.21 -29.30 5.87
CA GLY A 74 -9.38 -27.90 5.52
C GLY A 74 -8.33 -27.02 6.18
N LEU A 75 -8.09 -27.20 7.48
CA LEU A 75 -7.07 -26.46 8.21
C LEU A 75 -5.66 -26.69 7.64
N LEU A 76 -5.26 -27.96 7.43
CA LEU A 76 -3.94 -28.29 6.89
C LEU A 76 -3.75 -27.72 5.47
N GLN A 77 -4.80 -27.69 4.65
CA GLN A 77 -4.75 -27.07 3.33
C GLN A 77 -4.62 -25.55 3.39
N VAL A 78 -5.34 -24.89 4.30
CA VAL A 78 -5.22 -23.45 4.52
C VAL A 78 -3.81 -23.08 5.00
N ILE A 79 -3.25 -23.86 5.93
CA ILE A 79 -1.86 -23.68 6.39
C ILE A 79 -0.89 -23.78 5.21
N TYR A 80 -1.01 -24.83 4.39
CA TYR A 80 -0.16 -25.03 3.22
C TYR A 80 -0.27 -23.87 2.22
N LEU A 81 -1.49 -23.41 1.93
CA LEU A 81 -1.73 -22.24 1.07
C LEU A 81 -1.02 -21.00 1.63
N GLN A 82 -1.23 -20.69 2.91
CA GLN A 82 -0.61 -19.52 3.54
C GLN A 82 0.92 -19.58 3.55
N GLN A 83 1.49 -20.78 3.69
CA GLN A 83 2.92 -21.01 3.57
C GLN A 83 3.43 -20.66 2.16
N ASP A 84 2.72 -21.09 1.11
CA ASP A 84 3.08 -20.73 -0.26
C ASP A 84 2.89 -19.23 -0.53
N LEU A 85 1.82 -18.61 0.01
CA LEU A 85 1.62 -17.15 -0.05
C LEU A 85 2.76 -16.37 0.63
N ILE A 86 3.29 -16.84 1.76
CA ILE A 86 4.49 -16.24 2.39
C ILE A 86 5.69 -16.31 1.45
N SER A 87 5.85 -17.41 0.71
CA SER A 87 6.93 -17.53 -0.28
C SER A 87 6.79 -16.50 -1.39
N GLU A 88 5.59 -16.31 -1.93
CA GLU A 88 5.32 -15.32 -2.97
C GLU A 88 5.45 -13.88 -2.47
N LEU A 89 5.01 -13.63 -1.23
CA LEU A 89 5.17 -12.33 -0.60
C LEU A 89 6.66 -12.02 -0.37
N ASN A 90 7.45 -12.96 0.16
CA ASN A 90 8.90 -12.77 0.34
C ASN A 90 9.60 -12.43 -0.99
N LYS A 91 9.26 -13.14 -2.08
CA LYS A 91 9.78 -12.81 -3.43
C LYS A 91 9.42 -11.39 -3.83
N SER A 92 8.17 -10.97 -3.61
CA SER A 92 7.68 -9.62 -3.95
C SER A 92 8.42 -8.50 -3.21
N PHE A 93 8.95 -8.79 -2.01
CA PHE A 93 9.78 -7.87 -1.24
C PHE A 93 11.30 -8.03 -1.48
N GLY A 94 11.70 -8.85 -2.47
CA GLY A 94 13.10 -9.13 -2.79
C GLY A 94 13.85 -9.87 -1.68
N ILE A 95 13.14 -10.67 -0.88
CA ILE A 95 13.69 -11.40 0.26
C ILE A 95 14.07 -12.81 -0.19
N THR A 96 15.35 -13.16 -0.01
CA THR A 96 15.95 -14.41 -0.53
C THR A 96 16.24 -15.47 0.54
N HIS A 97 15.81 -15.28 1.80
CA HIS A 97 16.07 -16.28 2.83
C HIS A 97 15.33 -17.59 2.54
N LYS A 98 15.96 -18.70 2.92
CA LYS A 98 15.31 -20.01 2.84
C LYS A 98 14.18 -20.08 3.86
N ILE A 99 12.96 -20.32 3.38
CA ILE A 99 11.80 -20.48 4.24
C ILE A 99 11.80 -21.90 4.84
N GLU A 100 11.74 -21.96 6.16
CA GLU A 100 11.57 -23.20 6.92
C GLU A 100 10.08 -23.43 7.16
N PHE A 101 9.45 -24.25 6.33
CA PHE A 101 8.00 -24.51 6.40
C PHE A 101 7.56 -25.37 7.60
N GLY A 102 8.52 -25.92 8.36
CA GLY A 102 8.26 -26.70 9.56
C GLY A 102 7.48 -28.00 9.35
N ASP A 103 7.08 -28.59 10.46
CA ASP A 103 6.44 -29.92 10.47
C ASP A 103 5.01 -29.90 9.94
N ASN A 104 4.32 -28.76 10.00
CA ASN A 104 2.97 -28.61 9.44
C ASN A 104 2.91 -28.92 7.94
N ARG A 105 3.93 -28.52 7.16
CA ARG A 105 3.98 -28.84 5.72
C ARG A 105 4.17 -30.32 5.48
N ASN A 106 5.02 -30.96 6.29
CA ASN A 106 5.27 -32.39 6.24
C ASN A 106 4.00 -33.17 6.60
N LEU A 107 3.32 -32.77 7.68
CA LEU A 107 2.06 -33.34 8.14
C LEU A 107 0.98 -33.27 7.04
N ARG A 108 0.79 -32.09 6.43
CA ARG A 108 -0.15 -31.93 5.31
C ARG A 108 0.22 -32.81 4.13
N ASN A 109 1.49 -32.80 3.73
CA ASN A 109 1.95 -33.58 2.56
C ASN A 109 1.78 -35.08 2.80
N GLU A 110 2.07 -35.54 4.00
CA GLU A 110 1.92 -36.95 4.37
C GLU A 110 0.46 -37.39 4.41
N LEU A 111 -0.45 -36.55 4.90
CA LEU A 111 -1.86 -36.94 5.07
C LEU A 111 -2.73 -36.68 3.84
N ILE A 112 -2.42 -35.65 3.06
CA ILE A 112 -3.33 -35.14 2.03
C ILE A 112 -2.65 -35.05 0.67
N GLY A 113 -1.40 -34.56 0.62
CA GLY A 113 -0.69 -34.39 -0.65
C GLY A 113 -0.30 -35.73 -1.29
N HIS A 114 0.31 -36.60 -0.50
CA HIS A 114 0.89 -37.88 -0.90
C HIS A 114 0.63 -38.96 0.18
N PRO A 115 -0.64 -39.29 0.48
CA PRO A 115 -0.97 -40.33 1.46
C PRO A 115 -0.46 -41.73 1.09
N ILE A 116 -0.06 -41.93 -0.16
CA ILE A 116 0.72 -43.08 -0.63
C ILE A 116 1.94 -42.50 -1.36
N SER A 117 3.11 -42.52 -0.71
CA SER A 117 4.36 -42.07 -1.31
C SER A 117 5.08 -43.21 -2.03
N ARG A 118 5.63 -42.89 -3.21
CA ARG A 118 6.46 -43.81 -3.98
C ARG A 118 7.74 -43.12 -4.42
N ASN A 119 8.85 -43.84 -4.31
CA ASN A 119 10.14 -43.34 -4.74
C ASN A 119 10.29 -43.53 -6.26
N LYS A 120 10.18 -42.43 -7.02
CA LYS A 120 10.32 -42.43 -8.49
C LYS A 120 11.71 -42.83 -8.97
N ARG A 121 12.76 -42.61 -8.17
CA ARG A 121 14.14 -42.96 -8.51
C ARG A 121 14.43 -44.46 -8.31
N ASP A 122 13.68 -45.11 -7.43
CA ASP A 122 13.79 -46.55 -7.15
C ASP A 122 12.60 -47.31 -7.74
N LYS A 123 12.50 -47.33 -9.07
CA LYS A 123 11.48 -48.07 -9.85
C LYS A 123 10.03 -47.91 -9.32
N ASN A 124 9.68 -46.72 -8.83
CA ASN A 124 8.36 -46.45 -8.26
C ASN A 124 8.00 -47.33 -7.05
N SER A 125 9.01 -47.75 -6.28
CA SER A 125 8.85 -48.55 -5.07
C SER A 125 8.02 -47.81 -4.02
N LEU A 126 7.23 -48.56 -3.25
CA LEU A 126 6.44 -48.01 -2.16
C LEU A 126 7.38 -47.51 -1.06
N GLU A 127 7.24 -46.24 -0.68
CA GLU A 127 8.04 -45.60 0.34
C GLU A 127 7.27 -45.51 1.65
N SER A 128 6.06 -44.98 1.59
CA SER A 128 5.18 -44.85 2.75
C SER A 128 3.71 -44.82 2.36
N PHE A 129 2.84 -45.13 3.31
CA PHE A 129 1.41 -44.85 3.19
C PHE A 129 0.80 -44.61 4.57
N CYS A 130 -0.27 -43.81 4.59
CA CYS A 130 -0.95 -43.42 5.82
C CYS A 130 -2.44 -43.72 5.75
N LEU A 131 -3.03 -44.03 6.91
CA LEU A 131 -4.47 -44.16 7.11
C LEU A 131 -4.91 -43.14 8.17
N PHE A 132 -5.73 -42.17 7.77
CA PHE A 132 -6.21 -41.15 8.69
C PHE A 132 -7.06 -41.79 9.81
N GLY A 133 -6.77 -41.43 11.05
CA GLY A 133 -7.45 -41.91 12.24
C GLY A 133 -8.67 -41.06 12.54
N TYR A 134 -9.79 -41.72 12.87
CA TYR A 134 -11.06 -41.05 13.07
C TYR A 134 -11.38 -40.72 14.53
N ASN A 135 -10.61 -41.28 15.48
CA ASN A 135 -10.83 -41.09 16.90
C ASN A 135 -9.78 -40.15 17.48
N SER A 136 -10.26 -39.11 18.18
CA SER A 136 -9.42 -38.32 19.10
C SER A 136 -8.89 -39.25 20.18
N SER A 137 -7.60 -39.17 20.47
CA SER A 137 -6.92 -39.99 21.46
C SER A 137 -6.06 -39.10 22.37
N GLU A 138 -5.42 -39.67 23.38
CA GLU A 138 -4.42 -38.94 24.19
C GLU A 138 -3.27 -38.37 23.34
N LEU A 139 -3.09 -38.88 22.11
CA LEU A 139 -2.07 -38.43 21.17
C LEU A 139 -2.49 -37.21 20.34
N GLY A 140 -3.76 -36.77 20.39
CA GLY A 140 -4.24 -35.57 19.70
C GLY A 140 -5.58 -35.71 18.97
N ASP A 141 -5.94 -34.65 18.25
CA ASP A 141 -7.18 -34.56 17.46
C ASP A 141 -6.97 -34.89 15.97
N ILE A 142 -5.72 -34.79 15.50
CA ILE A 142 -5.27 -35.23 14.18
C ILE A 142 -4.42 -36.48 14.39
N ASN A 143 -5.00 -37.66 14.21
CA ASN A 143 -4.30 -38.93 14.39
C ASN A 143 -4.28 -39.72 13.10
N TYR A 144 -3.28 -40.57 12.89
CA TYR A 144 -3.20 -41.47 11.75
C TYR A 144 -2.24 -42.63 11.99
N LEU A 145 -2.43 -43.69 11.22
CA LEU A 145 -1.50 -44.81 11.14
C LEU A 145 -0.53 -44.55 10.00
N LYS A 146 0.76 -44.69 10.26
CA LYS A 146 1.83 -44.56 9.28
C LYS A 146 2.53 -45.89 9.08
N TYR A 147 2.83 -46.19 7.83
CA TYR A 147 3.62 -47.34 7.42
C TYR A 147 4.74 -46.84 6.50
N HIS A 148 5.99 -47.20 6.78
CA HIS A 148 7.15 -46.69 6.02
C HIS A 148 8.22 -47.78 5.81
N LYS A 149 8.88 -47.77 4.64
CA LYS A 149 9.91 -48.73 4.23
C LYS A 149 11.04 -48.88 5.25
N ASN A 150 11.53 -47.76 5.79
CA ASN A 150 12.58 -47.73 6.82
C ASN A 150 12.25 -48.47 8.14
N ASN A 151 10.97 -48.78 8.41
CA ASN A 151 10.55 -49.55 9.58
C ASN A 151 9.87 -50.86 9.17
N ASP A 152 10.24 -51.43 8.01
CA ASP A 152 9.65 -52.65 7.45
C ASP A 152 8.12 -52.61 7.36
N PHE A 153 7.55 -51.41 7.11
CA PHE A 153 6.11 -51.16 7.11
C PHE A 153 5.40 -51.63 8.40
N LYS A 154 6.07 -51.57 9.55
CA LYS A 154 5.40 -51.71 10.85
C LYS A 154 4.53 -50.49 11.10
N CYS A 155 3.37 -50.75 11.73
CA CYS A 155 2.41 -49.71 12.08
C CYS A 155 3.00 -48.75 13.12
N GLU A 156 2.98 -47.46 12.82
CA GLU A 156 3.30 -46.39 13.74
C GLU A 156 2.06 -45.50 13.93
N ILE A 157 1.70 -45.21 15.18
CA ILE A 157 0.60 -44.29 15.48
C ILE A 157 1.18 -42.90 15.65
N LYS A 158 0.68 -41.96 14.84
CA LYS A 158 1.03 -40.54 14.92
C LYS A 158 -0.18 -39.74 15.39
N GLY A 159 0.07 -38.71 16.19
CA GLY A 159 -0.97 -37.83 16.71
C GLY A 159 -0.45 -36.41 16.92
N TYR A 160 -1.32 -35.45 16.63
CA TYR A 160 -1.06 -34.01 16.77
C TYR A 160 -2.27 -33.31 17.36
N PHE A 161 -2.04 -32.39 18.30
CA PHE A 161 -3.07 -31.49 18.77
C PHE A 161 -3.26 -30.36 17.77
N THR A 162 -4.51 -30.04 17.44
CA THR A 162 -4.77 -28.99 16.46
C THR A 162 -4.29 -27.62 16.97
N SER A 163 -4.38 -27.38 18.28
CA SER A 163 -3.85 -26.16 18.91
C SER A 163 -2.34 -26.00 18.69
N GLN A 164 -1.58 -27.10 18.77
CA GLN A 164 -0.14 -27.09 18.49
C GLN A 164 0.13 -26.73 17.03
N VAL A 165 -0.54 -27.42 16.09
CA VAL A 165 -0.43 -27.16 14.65
C VAL A 165 -0.72 -25.69 14.33
N VAL A 166 -1.77 -25.13 14.91
CA VAL A 166 -2.14 -23.73 14.73
C VAL A 166 -1.10 -22.78 15.34
N ASN A 167 -0.65 -23.03 16.57
CA ASN A 167 0.34 -22.18 17.23
C ASN A 167 1.66 -22.14 16.46
N GLU A 168 2.19 -23.30 16.03
CA GLU A 168 3.40 -23.39 15.22
C GLU A 168 3.24 -22.64 13.88
N HIS A 169 2.06 -22.70 13.27
CA HIS A 169 1.80 -21.95 12.04
C HIS A 169 1.71 -20.43 12.28
N VAL A 170 1.06 -20.01 13.37
CA VAL A 170 1.01 -18.60 13.76
C VAL A 170 2.40 -18.04 14.05
N GLU A 171 3.28 -18.82 14.69
CA GLU A 171 4.69 -18.47 14.87
C GLU A 171 5.43 -18.37 13.54
N PHE A 172 5.21 -19.32 12.61
CA PHE A 172 5.75 -19.27 11.26
C PHE A 172 5.34 -17.99 10.52
N LEU A 173 4.06 -17.62 10.55
CA LEU A 173 3.55 -16.39 9.93
C LEU A 173 4.19 -15.16 10.55
N ASN A 174 4.23 -15.09 11.89
CA ASN A 174 4.81 -13.95 12.60
C ASN A 174 6.29 -13.77 12.28
N LYS A 175 7.08 -14.85 12.29
CA LYS A 175 8.50 -14.82 11.93
C LYS A 175 8.70 -14.21 10.55
N ASN A 176 7.94 -14.64 9.55
CA ASN A 176 8.08 -14.13 8.18
C ASN A 176 7.55 -12.70 8.02
N PHE A 177 6.41 -12.37 8.64
CA PHE A 177 5.90 -11.00 8.63
C PHE A 177 6.86 -10.03 9.32
N ASP A 178 7.56 -10.44 10.38
CA ASP A 178 8.57 -9.59 11.02
C ASP A 178 9.76 -9.33 10.10
N ILE A 179 10.19 -10.32 9.30
CA ILE A 179 11.23 -10.14 8.29
C ILE A 179 10.78 -9.11 7.23
N ILE A 180 9.55 -9.24 6.73
CA ILE A 180 8.98 -8.30 5.75
C ILE A 180 8.85 -6.90 6.35
N ILE A 181 8.35 -6.77 7.58
CA ILE A 181 8.24 -5.48 8.28
C ILE A 181 9.61 -4.83 8.46
N ASN A 182 10.66 -5.61 8.76
CA ASN A 182 12.02 -5.08 8.87
C ASN A 182 12.54 -4.58 7.52
N LYS A 183 12.25 -5.29 6.42
CA LYS A 183 12.54 -4.82 5.05
C LYS A 183 11.80 -3.53 4.73
N ILE A 184 10.50 -3.44 5.05
CA ILE A 184 9.69 -2.23 4.93
C ILE A 184 10.32 -1.05 5.70
N LYS A 185 10.68 -1.25 6.97
CA LYS A 185 11.31 -0.20 7.80
C LYS A 185 12.61 0.30 7.18
N SER A 186 13.40 -0.59 6.60
CA SER A 186 14.64 -0.23 5.90
C SER A 186 14.34 0.65 4.68
N LEU A 187 13.42 0.21 3.81
CA LEU A 187 13.00 0.95 2.61
C LEU A 187 12.44 2.34 2.97
N LEU A 188 11.51 2.41 3.92
CA LEU A 188 10.91 3.67 4.35
C LEU A 188 11.92 4.61 5.03
N THR A 189 12.96 4.07 5.69
CA THR A 189 14.05 4.88 6.25
C THR A 189 14.88 5.53 5.14
N GLN A 190 15.18 4.78 4.08
CA GLN A 190 15.89 5.31 2.91
C GLN A 190 15.04 6.35 2.17
N PHE A 191 13.77 6.04 1.95
CA PHE A 191 12.80 6.96 1.35
C PHE A 191 12.68 8.27 2.16
N LYS A 192 12.50 8.18 3.49
CA LYS A 192 12.50 9.36 4.38
C LYS A 192 13.79 10.18 4.24
N LYS A 193 14.95 9.54 4.12
CA LYS A 193 16.23 10.25 3.95
C LYS A 193 16.24 11.06 2.64
N LYS A 194 15.70 10.50 1.56
CA LYS A 194 15.54 11.19 0.27
C LYS A 194 14.55 12.34 0.36
N LEU A 195 13.38 12.12 0.97
CA LEU A 195 12.38 13.17 1.21
C LEU A 195 12.95 14.35 2.02
N ASN A 196 13.70 14.08 3.10
CA ASN A 196 14.36 15.12 3.88
C ASN A 196 15.37 15.91 3.04
N ASN A 197 16.16 15.23 2.21
CA ASN A 197 17.12 15.89 1.32
C ASN A 197 16.43 16.77 0.29
N LEU A 198 15.31 16.32 -0.28
CA LEU A 198 14.52 17.11 -1.21
C LEU A 198 13.92 18.34 -0.51
N ASN A 199 13.29 18.15 0.67
CA ASN A 199 12.69 19.25 1.44
C ASN A 199 13.69 20.37 1.75
N SER A 200 14.92 20.03 2.13
CA SER A 200 15.96 21.01 2.47
C SER A 200 16.52 21.77 1.26
N ASN A 201 16.41 21.20 0.05
CA ASN A 201 17.03 21.75 -1.15
C ASN A 201 16.04 22.22 -2.21
N ILE A 202 14.73 22.06 -2.01
CA ILE A 202 13.70 22.26 -3.03
C ILE A 202 13.75 23.66 -3.68
N GLU A 203 14.10 24.69 -2.91
CA GLU A 203 14.19 26.08 -3.38
C GLU A 203 15.50 26.37 -4.15
N ASN A 204 16.53 25.55 -3.96
CA ASN A 204 17.87 25.74 -4.53
C ASN A 204 18.21 24.77 -5.66
N LEU A 205 17.36 23.78 -5.92
CA LEU A 205 17.57 22.80 -6.98
C LEU A 205 17.39 23.45 -8.36
N GLU A 206 18.25 23.04 -9.29
CA GLU A 206 18.02 23.33 -10.71
C GLU A 206 16.67 22.74 -11.13
N PHE A 207 15.88 23.50 -11.87
CA PHE A 207 14.49 23.15 -12.20
C PHE A 207 14.35 21.78 -12.87
N LYS A 208 15.27 21.44 -13.79
CA LYS A 208 15.26 20.12 -14.45
C LYS A 208 15.40 19.00 -13.42
N LYS A 209 16.34 19.14 -12.49
CA LYS A 209 16.58 18.18 -11.40
C LYS A 209 15.42 18.13 -10.42
N LEU A 210 14.78 19.27 -10.14
CA LEU A 210 13.57 19.32 -9.31
C LEU A 210 12.45 18.45 -9.93
N LEU A 211 12.19 18.60 -11.23
CA LEU A 211 11.17 17.79 -11.92
C LEU A 211 11.50 16.29 -11.89
N GLU A 212 12.76 15.93 -12.11
CA GLU A 212 13.21 14.53 -12.02
C GLU A 212 12.94 13.94 -10.62
N GLU A 213 13.29 14.67 -9.55
CA GLU A 213 13.05 14.22 -8.17
C GLU A 213 11.54 14.19 -7.85
N VAL A 214 10.76 15.20 -8.23
CA VAL A 214 9.30 15.23 -7.98
C VAL A 214 8.58 14.08 -8.70
N ASN A 215 8.97 13.75 -9.93
CA ASN A 215 8.40 12.60 -10.66
C ASN A 215 8.72 11.25 -9.97
N LEU A 216 9.84 11.13 -9.25
CA LEU A 216 10.16 9.90 -8.52
C LEU A 216 9.35 9.74 -7.24
N TYR A 217 8.94 10.85 -6.60
CA TYR A 217 8.38 10.84 -5.25
C TYR A 217 6.98 11.43 -5.11
N SER A 218 6.36 11.94 -6.17
CA SER A 218 5.07 12.66 -6.08
C SER A 218 4.15 12.38 -7.27
N ASN A 219 4.18 11.16 -7.83
CA ASN A 219 3.32 10.77 -8.96
C ASN A 219 1.83 11.05 -8.72
N TYR A 220 1.34 10.75 -7.52
CA TYR A 220 -0.05 11.00 -7.15
C TYR A 220 -0.40 12.50 -7.16
N PHE A 221 0.48 13.34 -6.61
CA PHE A 221 0.31 14.81 -6.59
C PHE A 221 0.31 15.43 -8.00
N ILE A 222 1.16 14.92 -8.90
CA ILE A 222 1.26 15.38 -10.29
C ILE A 222 0.01 14.98 -11.10
N GLY A 223 -0.61 13.82 -10.77
CA GLY A 223 -1.78 13.30 -11.47
C GLY A 223 -3.13 13.87 -11.01
N SER A 224 -3.23 14.39 -9.78
CA SER A 224 -4.51 14.78 -9.17
C SER A 224 -4.88 16.26 -9.34
N ASN A 225 -3.98 17.11 -9.85
CA ASN A 225 -4.24 18.55 -9.99
C ASN A 225 -4.19 18.97 -11.47
N ASN A 226 -5.26 19.62 -11.94
CA ASN A 226 -5.41 20.08 -13.32
C ASN A 226 -4.33 21.10 -13.77
N THR A 227 -3.53 21.68 -12.86
CA THR A 227 -2.41 22.60 -13.18
C THR A 227 -1.01 22.02 -13.01
N PHE A 228 -0.85 20.89 -12.33
CA PHE A 228 0.46 20.43 -11.86
C PHE A 228 0.91 19.09 -12.46
N ASN A 229 0.46 18.79 -13.69
CA ASN A 229 1.13 17.76 -14.47
C ASN A 229 2.54 18.25 -14.91
N SER A 230 3.43 17.31 -15.23
CA SER A 230 4.84 17.60 -15.53
C SER A 230 5.05 18.56 -16.73
N LEU A 231 4.19 18.47 -17.75
CA LEU A 231 4.23 19.34 -18.93
C LEU A 231 3.85 20.78 -18.56
N ASP A 232 2.82 20.94 -17.73
CA ASP A 232 2.30 22.24 -17.33
C ASP A 232 3.22 22.95 -16.35
N ILE A 233 3.87 22.22 -15.42
CA ILE A 233 4.91 22.81 -14.54
C ILE A 233 6.09 23.33 -15.37
N SER A 234 6.48 22.60 -16.42
CA SER A 234 7.54 23.03 -17.34
C SER A 234 7.18 24.35 -18.05
N LYS A 235 5.93 24.46 -18.52
CA LYS A 235 5.42 25.69 -19.12
C LYS A 235 5.36 26.85 -18.11
N LEU A 236 4.87 26.61 -16.90
CA LEU A 236 4.84 27.61 -15.82
C LEU A 236 6.23 28.19 -15.54
N TYR A 237 7.26 27.33 -15.48
CA TYR A 237 8.63 27.78 -15.24
C TYR A 237 9.17 28.71 -16.33
N VAL A 238 8.85 28.43 -17.60
CA VAL A 238 9.21 29.28 -18.74
C VAL A 238 8.45 30.61 -18.69
N LEU A 239 7.15 30.56 -18.36
CA LEU A 239 6.25 31.72 -18.36
C LEU A 239 6.29 32.55 -17.06
N LYS A 240 7.00 32.12 -16.01
CA LYS A 240 6.97 32.81 -14.70
C LYS A 240 7.33 34.30 -14.72
N LYS A 241 8.02 34.77 -15.76
CA LYS A 241 8.38 36.19 -15.95
C LYS A 241 7.39 36.98 -16.82
N SER A 242 6.47 36.32 -17.51
CA SER A 242 5.56 36.99 -18.45
C SER A 242 4.33 37.59 -17.75
N HIS A 243 3.86 36.98 -16.66
CA HIS A 243 2.70 37.46 -15.91
C HIS A 243 2.73 36.97 -14.44
N PRO A 244 2.28 37.77 -13.46
CA PRO A 244 2.21 37.39 -12.04
C PRO A 244 1.51 36.05 -11.74
N ARG A 245 0.48 35.72 -12.51
CA ARG A 245 -0.24 34.43 -12.40
C ARG A 245 0.70 33.21 -12.47
N TYR A 246 1.70 33.24 -13.36
CA TYR A 246 2.56 32.07 -13.58
C TYR A 246 3.57 31.88 -12.44
N ILE A 247 4.17 32.97 -11.95
CA ILE A 247 5.04 32.89 -10.77
C ILE A 247 4.24 32.45 -9.55
N TYR A 248 3.02 32.96 -9.36
CA TYR A 248 2.15 32.54 -8.28
C TYR A 248 1.85 31.03 -8.33
N ASN A 249 1.48 30.50 -9.51
CA ASN A 249 1.20 29.07 -9.66
C ASN A 249 2.45 28.20 -9.47
N PHE A 250 3.62 28.69 -9.90
CA PHE A 250 4.89 28.01 -9.66
C PHE A 250 5.26 27.97 -8.17
N GLU A 251 5.08 29.08 -7.45
CA GLU A 251 5.27 29.13 -5.99
C GLU A 251 4.27 28.26 -5.24
N LEU A 252 3.00 28.24 -5.68
CA LEU A 252 1.97 27.37 -5.15
C LEU A 252 2.33 25.89 -5.32
N PHE A 253 2.85 25.52 -6.50
CA PHE A 253 3.39 24.19 -6.77
C PHE A 253 4.50 23.81 -5.78
N LEU A 254 5.52 24.66 -5.61
CA LEU A 254 6.63 24.41 -4.69
C LEU A 254 6.13 24.26 -3.24
N LYS A 255 5.21 25.13 -2.81
CA LYS A 255 4.60 25.06 -1.47
C LYS A 255 3.85 23.76 -1.27
N ASN A 256 3.06 23.33 -2.25
CA ASN A 256 2.26 22.12 -2.15
C ASN A 256 3.13 20.86 -2.08
N ILE A 257 4.19 20.75 -2.90
CA ILE A 257 5.16 19.65 -2.80
C ILE A 257 5.80 19.65 -1.41
N LYS A 258 6.20 20.81 -0.91
CA LYS A 258 6.82 20.90 0.42
C LYS A 258 5.89 20.36 1.51
N CYS A 259 4.60 20.66 1.41
CA CYS A 259 3.59 20.16 2.34
C CYS A 259 3.41 18.64 2.21
N ASP A 260 3.30 18.12 0.99
CA ASP A 260 3.20 16.67 0.71
C ASP A 260 4.41 15.90 1.24
N ILE A 261 5.62 16.42 1.03
CA ILE A 261 6.85 15.84 1.57
C ILE A 261 6.82 15.80 3.10
N ILE A 262 6.44 16.90 3.75
CA ILE A 262 6.36 17.01 5.21
C ILE A 262 5.33 16.02 5.77
N GLU A 263 4.15 15.94 5.15
CA GLU A 263 3.10 15.01 5.54
C GLU A 263 3.58 13.56 5.43
N ASN A 264 4.22 13.21 4.31
CA ASN A 264 4.81 11.89 4.12
C ASN A 264 5.88 11.56 5.16
N ILE A 265 6.77 12.49 5.49
CA ILE A 265 7.79 12.30 6.54
C ILE A 265 7.13 12.05 7.90
N ASN A 266 6.12 12.83 8.26
CA ASN A 266 5.37 12.68 9.51
C ASN A 266 4.64 11.33 9.58
N ASN A 267 3.99 10.94 8.49
CA ASN A 267 3.28 9.66 8.37
C ASN A 267 4.25 8.47 8.49
N ILE A 268 5.41 8.52 7.83
CA ILE A 268 6.47 7.51 7.94
C ILE A 268 6.92 7.36 9.41
N ASN A 269 7.19 8.47 10.08
CA ASN A 269 7.64 8.45 11.48
C ASN A 269 6.60 7.87 12.44
N LYS A 270 5.36 8.35 12.32
CA LYS A 270 4.28 8.02 13.25
C LYS A 270 3.76 6.60 13.05
N LYS A 271 3.47 6.21 11.81
CA LYS A 271 2.73 4.99 11.49
C LYS A 271 3.63 3.77 11.29
N TYR A 272 4.84 3.94 10.75
CA TYR A 272 5.65 2.80 10.30
C TYR A 272 6.98 2.65 11.05
N LEU A 273 7.61 3.76 11.43
CA LEU A 273 8.86 3.73 12.19
C LEU A 273 8.67 3.85 13.72
N ASN A 274 7.45 4.15 14.18
CA ASN A 274 7.10 4.39 15.59
C ASN A 274 8.07 5.36 16.29
N LYS A 275 8.55 6.38 15.58
CA LYS A 275 9.43 7.41 16.12
C LYS A 275 8.61 8.49 16.79
N LYS A 276 9.00 8.89 18.00
CA LYS A 276 8.48 10.08 18.69
C LYS A 276 9.16 11.37 18.20
N ASP A 277 9.45 11.44 16.90
CA ASP A 277 9.99 12.67 16.31
C ASP A 277 8.91 13.76 16.44
N PRO A 278 9.27 15.02 16.73
CA PRO A 278 8.30 16.11 16.74
C PRO A 278 7.65 16.23 15.36
N ILE A 279 6.32 16.44 15.35
CA ILE A 279 5.57 16.66 14.12
C ILE A 279 6.12 17.92 13.46
N ILE A 280 6.56 17.80 12.21
CA ILE A 280 6.96 18.96 11.42
C ILE A 280 5.67 19.64 10.97
N ASP A 281 5.45 20.87 11.44
CA ASP A 281 4.29 21.65 11.04
C ASP A 281 4.44 22.10 9.59
N SER A 282 3.58 21.58 8.71
CA SER A 282 3.43 22.14 7.38
C SER A 282 2.71 23.48 7.53
N LYS A 283 3.39 24.60 7.26
CA LYS A 283 2.76 25.93 7.19
C LYS A 283 1.81 26.07 5.99
N TYR A 284 0.88 25.13 5.83
CA TYR A 284 -0.15 25.18 4.82
C TYR A 284 -1.24 26.14 5.30
N VAL A 285 -1.10 27.41 4.93
CA VAL A 285 -2.22 28.33 4.94
C VAL A 285 -2.97 28.11 3.62
N GLY A 286 -4.10 27.40 3.71
CA GLY A 286 -5.05 27.31 2.61
C GLY A 286 -5.67 28.68 2.39
N LEU A 287 -5.86 29.05 1.13
CA LEU A 287 -6.67 30.23 0.81
C LEU A 287 -8.14 29.92 1.11
N SER A 288 -8.85 30.90 1.67
CA SER A 288 -10.28 30.78 1.89
C SER A 288 -10.99 30.55 0.55
N SER A 289 -12.07 29.78 0.61
CA SER A 289 -12.93 29.47 -0.52
C SER A 289 -14.35 29.34 -0.02
N ASN A 290 -15.33 29.63 -0.86
CA ASN A 290 -16.74 29.38 -0.59
C ASN A 290 -17.37 28.61 -1.75
N TYR A 291 -18.62 28.19 -1.55
CA TYR A 291 -19.36 27.42 -2.55
C TYR A 291 -19.40 28.15 -3.92
N THR A 292 -19.64 29.46 -3.89
CA THR A 292 -19.74 30.31 -5.08
C THR A 292 -18.44 30.29 -5.89
N PHE A 293 -17.29 30.46 -5.24
CA PHE A 293 -15.99 30.40 -5.91
C PHE A 293 -15.64 28.99 -6.39
N GLY A 294 -15.96 27.96 -5.60
CA GLY A 294 -15.76 26.56 -6.03
C GLY A 294 -16.53 26.20 -7.30
N LYS A 295 -17.66 26.85 -7.58
CA LYS A 295 -18.42 26.67 -8.83
C LYS A 295 -17.74 27.29 -10.05
N LEU A 296 -16.89 28.29 -9.87
CA LEU A 296 -16.07 28.84 -10.95
C LEU A 296 -15.03 27.82 -11.43
N TYR A 297 -14.51 26.95 -10.55
CA TYR A 297 -13.56 25.89 -10.92
C TYR A 297 -14.10 24.93 -11.98
N SER A 298 -15.42 24.67 -11.95
CA SER A 298 -16.14 23.77 -12.87
C SER A 298 -16.89 24.50 -13.99
N ASN A 299 -16.65 25.80 -14.15
CA ASN A 299 -17.34 26.66 -15.12
C ASN A 299 -18.88 26.53 -15.06
N HIS A 300 -19.44 26.62 -13.84
CA HIS A 300 -20.88 26.45 -13.62
C HIS A 300 -21.72 27.54 -14.30
N PRO A 301 -22.90 27.24 -14.87
CA PRO A 301 -23.70 28.19 -15.64
C PRO A 301 -24.18 29.41 -14.84
N ILE A 302 -24.43 29.26 -13.54
CA ILE A 302 -24.98 30.33 -12.68
C ILE A 302 -23.87 31.16 -12.02
N PHE A 303 -22.85 30.50 -11.47
CA PHE A 303 -21.74 31.13 -10.75
C PHE A 303 -20.46 31.04 -11.60
N GLY A 304 -20.62 31.39 -12.88
CA GLY A 304 -19.56 31.37 -13.88
C GLY A 304 -18.87 32.73 -14.01
N ILE A 305 -18.01 32.85 -15.03
CA ILE A 305 -17.18 34.05 -15.25
C ILE A 305 -17.99 35.35 -15.27
N SER A 306 -19.16 35.36 -15.93
CA SER A 306 -20.02 36.55 -16.03
C SER A 306 -20.52 37.05 -14.67
N TYR A 307 -20.83 36.14 -13.73
CA TYR A 307 -21.24 36.49 -12.38
C TYR A 307 -20.12 37.26 -11.66
N PHE A 308 -18.90 36.75 -11.72
CA PHE A 308 -17.73 37.37 -11.10
C PHE A 308 -17.36 38.70 -11.76
N LYS A 309 -17.46 38.81 -13.10
CA LYS A 309 -17.20 40.08 -13.80
C LYS A 309 -18.15 41.19 -13.37
N ASN A 310 -19.42 40.86 -13.14
CA ASN A 310 -20.39 41.85 -12.66
C ASN A 310 -20.08 42.30 -11.23
N ARG A 311 -19.74 41.34 -10.34
CA ARG A 311 -19.46 41.61 -8.93
C ARG A 311 -18.18 42.42 -8.71
N PHE A 312 -17.14 42.18 -9.49
CA PHE A 312 -15.82 42.80 -9.36
C PHE A 312 -15.49 43.72 -10.54
N SER A 313 -16.51 44.38 -11.11
CA SER A 313 -16.40 45.17 -12.34
C SER A 313 -15.41 46.34 -12.28
N GLU A 314 -15.12 46.84 -11.08
CA GLU A 314 -14.19 47.96 -10.85
C GLU A 314 -12.73 47.52 -10.69
N ASP A 315 -12.46 46.25 -10.37
CA ASP A 315 -11.10 45.75 -10.18
C ASP A 315 -10.51 45.22 -11.48
N LYS A 316 -9.57 45.98 -12.04
CA LYS A 316 -8.93 45.66 -13.32
C LYS A 316 -8.16 44.33 -13.29
N ASN A 317 -7.50 44.00 -12.17
CA ASN A 317 -6.71 42.78 -12.07
C ASN A 317 -7.62 41.56 -12.06
N ILE A 318 -8.72 41.61 -11.28
CA ILE A 318 -9.72 40.54 -11.27
C ILE A 318 -10.37 40.37 -12.64
N ILE A 319 -10.74 41.47 -13.29
CA ILE A 319 -11.36 41.43 -14.62
C ILE A 319 -10.40 40.86 -15.68
N GLU A 320 -9.11 41.16 -15.60
CA GLU A 320 -8.10 40.59 -16.48
C GLU A 320 -8.00 39.06 -16.32
N GLU A 321 -7.97 38.56 -15.08
CA GLU A 321 -7.97 37.11 -14.82
C GLU A 321 -9.24 36.43 -15.35
N LEU A 322 -10.41 37.01 -15.09
CA LEU A 322 -11.69 36.49 -15.56
C LEU A 322 -11.79 36.48 -17.10
N LYS A 323 -11.21 37.47 -17.79
CA LYS A 323 -11.12 37.48 -19.26
C LYS A 323 -10.17 36.40 -19.76
N ASN A 324 -9.03 36.19 -19.11
CA ASN A 324 -8.12 35.12 -19.51
C ASN A 324 -8.77 33.74 -19.33
N MET A 325 -9.49 33.52 -18.23
CA MET A 325 -10.28 32.30 -18.03
C MET A 325 -11.31 32.10 -19.16
N GLU A 326 -12.02 33.15 -19.55
CA GLU A 326 -13.06 33.08 -20.59
C GLU A 326 -12.48 32.71 -21.96
N ASN A 327 -11.33 33.28 -22.30
CA ASN A 327 -10.64 33.02 -23.56
C ASN A 327 -10.02 31.61 -23.61
N ASN A 328 -9.82 30.97 -22.46
CA ASN A 328 -9.06 29.73 -22.32
C ASN A 328 -9.85 28.60 -21.64
N ILE A 329 -11.19 28.57 -21.76
CA ILE A 329 -12.04 27.52 -21.14
C ILE A 329 -11.59 26.08 -21.52
N GLY A 330 -11.04 25.90 -22.72
CA GLY A 330 -10.53 24.61 -23.19
C GLY A 330 -9.06 24.31 -22.86
N GLU A 331 -8.32 25.25 -22.28
CA GLU A 331 -6.90 25.12 -21.98
C GLU A 331 -6.67 25.10 -20.46
N ASN A 332 -6.52 23.90 -19.90
CA ASN A 332 -6.40 23.68 -18.45
C ASN A 332 -5.34 24.57 -17.78
N LEU A 333 -4.13 24.63 -18.35
CA LEU A 333 -3.04 25.42 -17.77
C LEU A 333 -3.44 26.89 -17.61
N GLU A 334 -3.93 27.52 -18.67
CA GLU A 334 -4.28 28.94 -18.69
C GLU A 334 -5.49 29.23 -17.80
N TYR A 335 -6.54 28.42 -17.92
CA TYR A 335 -7.76 28.57 -17.14
C TYR A 335 -7.47 28.47 -15.64
N TYR A 336 -6.83 27.39 -15.22
CA TYR A 336 -6.62 27.13 -13.81
C TYR A 336 -5.47 27.95 -13.20
N SER A 337 -4.48 28.36 -14.01
CA SER A 337 -3.50 29.35 -13.53
C SER A 337 -4.17 30.66 -13.15
N SER A 338 -5.13 31.09 -13.97
CA SER A 338 -5.90 32.29 -13.73
C SER A 338 -6.86 32.12 -12.54
N TYR A 339 -7.52 30.97 -12.43
CA TYR A 339 -8.35 30.63 -11.27
C TYR A 339 -7.58 30.70 -9.94
N ASN A 340 -6.41 30.07 -9.87
CA ASN A 340 -5.58 30.05 -8.67
C ASN A 340 -5.10 31.45 -8.29
N TYR A 341 -4.67 32.24 -9.28
CA TYR A 341 -4.23 33.61 -9.03
C TYR A 341 -5.39 34.55 -8.66
N LEU A 342 -6.57 34.35 -9.26
CA LEU A 342 -7.80 35.04 -8.89
C LEU A 342 -8.19 34.75 -7.43
N GLN A 343 -8.09 33.49 -6.99
CA GLN A 343 -8.34 33.14 -5.59
C GLN A 343 -7.42 33.91 -4.64
N TYR A 344 -6.15 34.05 -5.02
CA TYR A 344 -5.18 34.84 -4.28
C TYR A 344 -5.54 36.32 -4.21
N LEU A 345 -5.89 36.93 -5.34
CA LEU A 345 -6.32 38.34 -5.38
C LEU A 345 -7.52 38.58 -4.48
N LEU A 346 -8.54 37.73 -4.57
CA LEU A 346 -9.73 37.83 -3.73
C LEU A 346 -9.41 37.65 -2.24
N ASN A 347 -8.52 36.71 -1.88
CA ASN A 347 -8.11 36.53 -0.47
C ASN A 347 -7.27 37.69 0.06
N ARG A 348 -6.61 38.46 -0.81
CA ARG A 348 -5.81 39.61 -0.43
C ARG A 348 -6.67 40.87 -0.28
N ASP A 349 -7.53 41.11 -1.28
CA ASP A 349 -8.19 42.41 -1.46
C ASP A 349 -9.69 42.37 -1.07
N TYR A 350 -10.28 41.17 -0.97
CA TYR A 350 -11.72 40.96 -0.74
C TYR A 350 -11.98 39.82 0.26
N ILE A 351 -11.31 39.84 1.42
CA ILE A 351 -11.37 38.75 2.42
C ILE A 351 -12.81 38.38 2.79
N ASP A 352 -13.68 39.37 2.95
CA ASP A 352 -15.09 39.16 3.34
C ASP A 352 -15.90 38.39 2.30
N PHE A 353 -15.47 38.36 1.04
CA PHE A 353 -16.16 37.59 -0.01
C PHE A 353 -16.26 36.10 0.32
N PHE A 354 -15.30 35.55 1.07
CA PHE A 354 -15.29 34.13 1.43
C PHE A 354 -16.00 33.82 2.75
N ASN A 355 -16.48 34.84 3.46
CA ASN A 355 -17.26 34.68 4.70
C ASN A 355 -18.78 34.59 4.42
N ASP A 356 -19.19 34.93 3.19
CA ASP A 356 -20.52 34.68 2.61
C ASP A 356 -20.62 33.25 2.03
#